data_AF-A0A132PBF4-F1
#
_entry.id   AF-A0A132PBF4-F1
#
_cell.length_a   1.000
_cell.length_b   1.000
_cell.length_c   1.000
_cell.angle_alpha   90.00
_cell.angle_beta   90.00
_cell.angle_gamma   90.00
#
_symmetry.space_group_name_H-M   'P 1'
#
loop_
_entity.id
_entity.type
_entity.pdbx_description
1 polymer ?
#
loop_
_entity_poly.entity_id
_entity_poly.type
_entity_poly.pdbx_seq_one_letter_code
_entity_poly.pdbx_strand_id
1 'polypeptide(L)'
;MRAQILRERSTACRLLVVLDGDATGDEQAQRLVDEGLLELRNIFILRGKGRKSSEIEDLINPQVYLGSLSKKFGRTFTTKHFSSMNRKWSDSFTSAAGVLGLSGSQSANLKTAKMTVADAVRSSDLPLIRESAEDGVEALRSAIWSS
;
A
#
# COMPACT_ATOMS: atom_id res chain seq x y z
N MET A 1 32.11 19.33 7.23
CA MET A 1 32.34 17.96 6.70
C MET A 1 31.07 17.09 6.72
N ARG A 2 30.41 16.81 7.88
CA ARG A 2 29.12 16.06 7.91
C ARG A 2 27.98 16.68 7.07
N ALA A 3 27.81 18.00 7.14
CA ALA A 3 26.79 18.72 6.36
C ALA A 3 27.05 18.66 4.84
N GLN A 4 28.32 18.55 4.44
CA GLN A 4 28.73 18.51 3.03
C GLN A 4 28.46 17.12 2.42
N ILE A 5 28.72 16.05 3.19
CA ILE A 5 28.39 14.67 2.82
C ILE A 5 26.86 14.47 2.73
N LEU A 6 26.06 15.05 3.64
CA LEU A 6 24.58 15.00 3.56
C LEU A 6 24.06 15.71 2.30
N ARG A 7 24.66 16.86 1.96
CA ARG A 7 24.29 17.64 0.78
C ARG A 7 24.69 16.96 -0.53
N GLU A 8 25.85 16.30 -0.57
CA GLU A 8 26.30 15.49 -1.72
C GLU A 8 25.46 14.22 -1.89
N ARG A 9 25.02 13.58 -0.79
CA ARG A 9 24.09 12.45 -0.84
C ARG A 9 22.70 12.85 -1.33
N SER A 10 22.21 14.05 -0.95
CA SER A 10 20.92 14.57 -1.42
C SER A 10 20.96 15.09 -2.86
N THR A 11 22.14 15.36 -3.42
CA THR A 11 22.30 15.74 -4.84
C THR A 11 22.49 14.51 -5.75
N ALA A 12 23.01 13.40 -5.23
CA ALA A 12 23.14 12.16 -5.99
C ALA A 12 21.89 11.27 -5.99
N CYS A 13 21.04 11.36 -4.94
CA CYS A 13 19.86 10.53 -4.81
C CYS A 13 18.62 11.38 -4.48
N ARG A 14 17.59 11.31 -5.33
CA ARG A 14 16.26 11.81 -4.99
C ARG A 14 15.57 10.79 -4.09
N LEU A 15 15.26 11.20 -2.86
CA LEU A 15 14.45 10.42 -1.92
C LEU A 15 12.98 10.70 -2.19
N LEU A 16 12.20 9.65 -2.40
CA LEU A 16 10.74 9.71 -2.47
C LEU A 16 10.20 8.85 -1.33
N VAL A 17 9.24 9.39 -0.58
CA VAL A 17 8.56 8.68 0.51
C VAL A 17 7.13 8.43 0.08
N VAL A 18 6.72 7.17 0.14
CA VAL A 18 5.36 6.74 -0.21
C VAL A 18 4.73 6.17 1.05
N LEU A 19 3.61 6.75 1.47
CA LEU A 19 2.92 6.44 2.71
C LEU A 19 1.51 5.93 2.43
N ASP A 20 1.01 5.13 3.36
CA ASP A 20 -0.38 4.73 3.39
C ASP A 20 -1.30 5.94 3.55
N GLY A 21 -2.49 5.82 2.97
CA GLY A 21 -3.50 6.85 2.92
C GLY A 21 -4.33 6.95 4.20
N ASP A 22 -3.71 7.05 5.37
CA ASP A 22 -4.38 7.11 6.66
C ASP A 22 -3.84 8.20 7.60
N ALA A 23 -4.44 8.36 8.78
CA ALA A 23 -4.05 9.38 9.75
C ALA A 23 -2.58 9.23 10.20
N THR A 24 -2.10 7.99 10.32
CA THR A 24 -0.69 7.74 10.66
C THR A 24 0.22 8.16 9.51
N GLY A 25 -0.15 7.88 8.27
CA GLY A 25 0.55 8.39 7.08
C GLY A 25 0.63 9.91 7.04
N ASP A 26 -0.48 10.60 7.35
CA ASP A 26 -0.52 12.06 7.40
C ASP A 26 0.38 12.64 8.49
N GLU A 27 0.34 12.07 9.70
CA GLU A 27 1.19 12.49 10.80
C GLU A 27 2.67 12.30 10.48
N GLN A 28 3.04 11.17 9.84
CA GLN A 28 4.43 10.95 9.41
C GLN A 28 4.85 11.91 8.30
N ALA A 29 3.96 12.20 7.33
CA ALA A 29 4.24 13.19 6.28
C ALA A 29 4.50 14.57 6.89
N GLN A 30 3.63 15.02 7.80
CA GLN A 30 3.79 16.31 8.47
C GLN A 30 5.09 16.36 9.26
N ARG A 31 5.41 15.30 10.01
CA ARG A 31 6.65 15.21 10.78
C ARG A 31 7.90 15.31 9.90
N LEU A 32 7.93 14.65 8.75
CA LEU A 32 9.06 14.71 7.81
C LEU A 32 9.30 16.12 7.26
N VAL A 33 8.22 16.88 7.06
CA VAL A 33 8.28 18.28 6.62
C VAL A 33 8.71 19.19 7.76
N ASP A 34 8.13 19.04 8.94
CA ASP A 34 8.42 19.86 10.12
C ASP A 34 9.87 19.70 10.61
N GLU A 35 10.42 18.49 10.51
CA GLU A 35 11.83 18.19 10.84
C GLU A 35 12.80 18.65 9.72
N GLY A 36 12.29 19.18 8.61
CA GLY A 36 13.10 19.66 7.47
C GLY A 36 13.84 18.54 6.73
N LEU A 37 13.38 17.29 6.85
CA LEU A 37 14.03 16.13 6.26
C LEU A 37 13.70 15.98 4.77
N LEU A 38 12.46 16.28 4.38
CA LEU A 38 11.98 16.19 3.01
C LEU A 38 11.03 17.32 2.68
N GLU A 39 11.10 17.81 1.44
CA GLU A 39 10.10 18.73 0.91
C GLU A 39 8.82 17.98 0.55
N LEU A 40 7.67 18.65 0.67
CA LEU A 40 6.34 18.08 0.41
C LEU A 40 6.23 17.42 -0.98
N ARG A 41 6.92 17.95 -2.00
CA ARG A 41 6.93 17.39 -3.37
C ARG A 41 7.50 15.98 -3.47
N ASN A 42 8.26 15.54 -2.46
CA ASN A 42 8.90 14.22 -2.42
C ASN A 42 8.11 13.23 -1.55
N ILE A 43 6.97 13.64 -0.98
CA ILE A 43 6.13 12.82 -0.11
C ILE A 43 4.81 12.54 -0.84
N PHE A 44 4.48 11.27 -0.97
CA PHE A 44 3.28 10.77 -1.63
C PHE A 44 2.45 9.98 -0.64
N ILE A 45 1.21 10.41 -0.41
CA ILE A 45 0.24 9.67 0.39
C ILE A 45 -0.74 9.02 -0.58
N LEU A 46 -0.73 7.69 -0.67
CA LEU A 46 -1.55 6.97 -1.63
C LEU A 46 -2.93 6.63 -1.06
N ARG A 47 -3.98 7.16 -1.68
CA ARG A 47 -5.38 6.93 -1.29
C ARG A 47 -6.21 6.51 -2.48
N GLY A 48 -7.11 5.55 -2.26
CA GLY A 48 -8.17 5.29 -3.22
C GLY A 48 -9.20 6.41 -3.19
N LYS A 49 -9.64 6.87 -4.37
CA LYS A 49 -10.69 7.87 -4.50
C LYS A 49 -11.94 7.48 -3.67
N GLY A 50 -12.41 8.42 -2.85
CA GLY A 50 -13.58 8.25 -1.99
C GLY A 50 -13.34 7.49 -0.68
N ARG A 51 -12.11 7.03 -0.40
CA ARG A 51 -11.77 6.39 0.87
C ARG A 51 -11.24 7.40 1.89
N LYS A 52 -11.67 7.25 3.14
CA LYS A 52 -11.13 8.01 4.28
C LYS A 52 -9.76 7.50 4.74
N SER A 53 -9.54 6.19 4.57
CA SER A 53 -8.32 5.50 4.95
C SER A 53 -8.03 4.41 3.91
N SER A 54 -6.76 4.22 3.53
CA SER A 54 -6.34 3.19 2.57
C SER A 54 -4.97 2.64 2.93
N GLU A 55 -4.81 1.33 2.84
CA GLU A 55 -3.47 0.69 2.78
C GLU A 55 -3.04 0.55 1.31
N ILE A 56 -1.77 0.29 1.03
CA ILE A 56 -1.32 0.00 -0.35
C ILE A 56 -2.13 -1.15 -0.98
N GLU A 57 -2.45 -2.20 -0.21
CA GLU A 57 -3.23 -3.34 -0.73
C GLU A 57 -4.67 -2.96 -1.13
N ASP A 58 -5.20 -1.86 -0.59
CA ASP A 58 -6.51 -1.32 -0.97
C ASP A 58 -6.52 -0.75 -2.39
N LEU A 59 -5.34 -0.37 -2.91
CA LEU A 59 -5.15 0.20 -4.24
C LEU A 59 -4.97 -0.88 -5.31
N ILE A 60 -4.68 -2.12 -4.90
CA ILE A 60 -4.45 -3.25 -5.78
C ILE A 60 -5.79 -3.85 -6.23
N ASN A 61 -5.87 -4.20 -7.51
CA ASN A 61 -6.99 -4.93 -8.06
C ASN A 61 -7.10 -6.32 -7.39
N PRO A 62 -8.22 -6.65 -6.73
CA PRO A 62 -8.35 -7.94 -6.04
C PRO A 62 -8.08 -9.16 -6.90
N GLN A 63 -8.38 -9.09 -8.20
CA GLN A 63 -8.14 -10.21 -9.12
C GLN A 63 -6.67 -10.65 -9.16
N VAL A 64 -5.74 -9.73 -8.89
CA VAL A 64 -4.30 -9.99 -8.82
C VAL A 64 -3.96 -11.00 -7.72
N TYR A 65 -4.56 -10.86 -6.54
CA TYR A 65 -4.14 -11.63 -5.36
C TYR A 65 -5.16 -12.67 -4.87
N LEU A 66 -6.44 -12.58 -5.26
CA LEU A 66 -7.49 -13.46 -4.73
C LEU A 66 -7.21 -14.95 -4.97
N GLY A 67 -6.68 -15.31 -6.15
CA GLY A 67 -6.30 -16.68 -6.47
C GLY A 67 -5.17 -17.20 -5.56
N SER A 68 -4.09 -16.44 -5.46
CA SER A 68 -2.95 -16.75 -4.59
C SER A 68 -3.34 -16.83 -3.12
N LEU A 69 -4.17 -15.89 -2.65
CA LEU A 69 -4.68 -15.86 -1.29
C LEU A 69 -5.53 -17.10 -1.01
N SER A 70 -6.45 -17.44 -1.91
CA SER A 70 -7.33 -18.60 -1.75
C SER A 70 -6.55 -19.91 -1.73
N LYS A 71 -5.56 -20.04 -2.62
CA LYS A 71 -4.64 -21.19 -2.65
C LYS A 71 -3.81 -21.29 -1.36
N LYS A 72 -3.27 -20.17 -0.89
CA LYS A 72 -2.40 -20.14 0.31
C LYS A 72 -3.13 -20.59 1.57
N PHE A 73 -4.39 -20.19 1.72
CA PHE A 73 -5.18 -20.42 2.93
C PHE A 73 -6.18 -21.58 2.82
N GLY A 74 -6.31 -22.21 1.65
CA GLY A 74 -7.26 -23.31 1.43
C GLY A 74 -8.71 -22.90 1.65
N ARG A 75 -9.06 -21.64 1.35
CA ARG A 75 -10.39 -21.05 1.52
C ARG A 75 -10.68 -20.14 0.33
N THR A 76 -11.94 -20.02 -0.08
CA THR A 76 -12.29 -19.17 -1.22
C THR A 76 -12.47 -17.72 -0.77
N PHE A 77 -11.50 -16.87 -1.09
CA PHE A 77 -11.65 -15.43 -0.99
C PHE A 77 -12.28 -14.87 -2.26
N THR A 78 -13.19 -13.91 -2.12
CA THR A 78 -13.88 -13.27 -3.25
C THR A 78 -13.75 -11.76 -3.17
N THR A 79 -14.05 -11.06 -4.26
CA THR A 79 -14.08 -9.59 -4.32
C THR A 79 -15.01 -8.97 -3.28
N LYS A 80 -16.10 -9.66 -2.91
CA LYS A 80 -17.05 -9.22 -1.89
C LYS A 80 -16.40 -9.04 -0.52
N HIS A 81 -15.36 -9.80 -0.22
CA HIS A 81 -14.62 -9.67 1.04
C HIS A 81 -13.79 -8.37 1.11
N PHE A 82 -13.44 -7.78 -0.04
CA PHE A 82 -12.54 -6.62 -0.17
C PHE A 82 -13.18 -5.42 -0.91
N SER A 83 -14.51 -5.35 -0.93
CA SER A 83 -15.27 -4.29 -1.60
C SER A 83 -15.61 -3.11 -0.69
N SER A 84 -15.36 -3.22 0.62
CA SER A 84 -15.72 -2.18 1.58
C SER A 84 -14.85 -0.92 1.41
N MET A 85 -15.48 0.23 1.21
CA MET A 85 -14.76 1.53 1.15
C MET A 85 -14.44 2.09 2.54
N ASN A 86 -15.10 1.61 3.59
CA ASN A 86 -15.00 2.13 4.96
C ASN A 86 -14.04 1.33 5.84
N ARG A 87 -13.45 0.26 5.32
CA ARG A 87 -12.51 -0.60 6.05
C ARG A 87 -11.18 -0.65 5.32
N LYS A 88 -10.09 -0.70 6.08
CA LYS A 88 -8.76 -1.01 5.55
C LYS A 88 -8.74 -2.43 4.99
N TRP A 89 -7.79 -2.71 4.11
CA TRP A 89 -7.58 -4.04 3.57
C TRP A 89 -7.34 -5.08 4.66
N SER A 90 -6.49 -4.78 5.65
CA SER A 90 -6.19 -5.66 6.79
C SER A 90 -7.42 -6.02 7.64
N ASP A 91 -8.31 -5.05 7.89
CA ASP A 91 -9.57 -5.27 8.58
C ASP A 91 -10.52 -6.16 7.77
N SER A 92 -10.57 -5.91 6.46
CA SER A 92 -11.36 -6.69 5.50
C SER A 92 -10.87 -8.15 5.45
N PHE A 93 -9.55 -8.35 5.39
CA PHE A 93 -8.94 -9.68 5.45
C PHE A 93 -9.26 -10.38 6.77
N THR A 94 -9.08 -9.71 7.90
CA THR A 94 -9.40 -10.26 9.23
C THR A 94 -10.84 -10.72 9.32
N SER A 95 -11.76 -9.86 8.89
CA SER A 95 -13.20 -10.15 8.90
C SER A 95 -13.52 -11.36 8.02
N ALA A 96 -12.94 -11.42 6.81
CA ALA A 96 -13.11 -12.55 5.91
C ALA A 96 -12.51 -13.83 6.49
N ALA A 97 -11.34 -13.75 7.13
CA ALA A 97 -10.67 -14.89 7.76
C ALA A 97 -11.51 -15.49 8.89
N GLY A 98 -12.13 -14.64 9.72
CA GLY A 98 -13.06 -15.07 10.75
C GLY A 98 -14.28 -15.81 10.18
N VAL A 99 -14.92 -15.25 9.16
CA VAL A 99 -16.10 -15.85 8.50
C VAL A 99 -15.75 -17.17 7.79
N LEU A 100 -14.56 -17.26 7.19
CA LEU A 100 -14.09 -18.44 6.47
C LEU A 100 -13.47 -19.51 7.39
N GLY A 101 -13.48 -19.30 8.71
CA GLY A 101 -13.01 -20.28 9.69
C GLY A 101 -11.50 -20.54 9.60
N LEU A 102 -10.70 -19.48 9.38
CA LEU A 102 -9.25 -19.58 9.45
C LEU A 102 -8.80 -19.67 10.90
N SER A 103 -8.14 -20.77 11.25
CA SER A 103 -7.54 -20.98 12.56
C SER A 103 -6.20 -20.24 12.70
N GLY A 104 -5.71 -20.17 13.94
CA GLY A 104 -4.41 -19.58 14.25
C GLY A 104 -4.45 -18.09 14.60
N SER A 105 -3.27 -17.51 14.79
CA SER A 105 -3.15 -16.10 15.16
C SER A 105 -3.54 -15.19 14.00
N GLN A 106 -4.41 -14.22 14.28
CA GLN A 106 -4.81 -13.18 13.34
C GLN A 106 -3.60 -12.40 12.79
N SER A 107 -2.62 -12.07 13.65
CA SER A 107 -1.43 -11.32 13.23
C SER A 107 -0.52 -12.13 12.31
N ALA A 108 -0.38 -13.44 12.58
CA ALA A 108 0.39 -14.35 11.73
C ALA A 108 -0.30 -14.56 10.37
N ASN A 109 -1.62 -14.72 10.38
CA ASN A 109 -2.42 -14.85 9.17
C ASN A 109 -2.35 -13.57 8.33
N LEU A 110 -2.48 -12.39 8.95
CA LEU A 110 -2.39 -11.10 8.26
C LEU A 110 -1.00 -10.89 7.64
N LYS A 111 0.08 -11.19 8.37
CA LYS A 111 1.44 -11.12 7.82
C LYS A 111 1.59 -12.04 6.61
N THR A 112 1.11 -13.28 6.72
CA THR A 112 1.15 -14.25 5.61
C THR A 112 0.34 -13.77 4.40
N ALA A 113 -0.82 -13.15 4.65
CA ALA A 113 -1.67 -12.60 3.61
C ALA A 113 -0.98 -11.45 2.87
N LYS A 114 -0.39 -10.48 3.59
CA LYS A 114 0.35 -9.36 2.97
C LYS A 114 1.54 -9.85 2.13
N MET A 115 2.31 -10.83 2.62
CA MET A 115 3.38 -11.44 1.83
C MET A 115 2.83 -12.13 0.56
N THR A 116 1.71 -12.83 0.69
CA THR A 116 1.05 -13.50 -0.45
C THR A 116 0.56 -12.49 -1.49
N VAL A 117 0.04 -11.33 -1.07
CA VAL A 117 -0.33 -10.23 -1.96
C VAL A 117 0.90 -9.68 -2.68
N ALA A 118 1.99 -9.41 -1.94
CA ALA A 118 3.23 -8.91 -2.53
C ALA A 118 3.82 -9.86 -3.58
N ASP A 119 3.82 -11.17 -3.29
CA ASP A 119 4.25 -12.19 -4.25
C ASP A 119 3.33 -12.24 -5.48
N ALA A 120 2.00 -12.16 -5.28
CA ALA A 120 1.04 -12.16 -6.37
C ALA A 120 1.19 -10.95 -7.30
N VAL A 121 1.46 -9.76 -6.74
CA VAL A 121 1.74 -8.55 -7.52
C VAL A 121 2.98 -8.73 -8.38
N ARG A 122 4.04 -9.33 -7.84
CA ARG A 122 5.31 -9.53 -8.56
C ARG A 122 5.16 -10.45 -9.78
N SER A 123 4.24 -11.42 -9.73
CA SER A 123 4.05 -12.43 -10.77
C SER A 123 2.80 -12.22 -11.63
N SER A 124 2.15 -11.06 -11.55
CA SER A 124 0.86 -10.82 -12.20
C SER A 124 1.01 -10.09 -13.52
N ASP A 125 0.37 -10.63 -14.56
CA ASP A 125 0.18 -9.97 -15.86
C ASP A 125 -1.14 -9.18 -15.93
N LEU A 126 -1.97 -9.23 -14.88
CA LEU A 126 -3.23 -8.49 -14.79
C LEU A 126 -2.97 -7.01 -14.46
N PRO A 127 -3.92 -6.11 -14.80
CA PRO A 127 -3.90 -4.72 -14.34
C PRO A 127 -3.80 -4.66 -12.80
N LEU A 128 -2.67 -4.15 -12.31
CA LEU A 128 -2.32 -4.20 -10.89
C LEU A 128 -3.13 -3.23 -10.04
N ILE A 129 -3.35 -2.03 -10.56
CA ILE A 129 -3.95 -0.92 -9.83
C ILE A 129 -5.44 -0.85 -10.13
N ARG A 130 -6.25 -0.49 -9.12
CA ARG A 130 -7.67 -0.17 -9.32
C ARG A 130 -7.81 1.18 -10.00
N GLU A 131 -8.83 1.33 -10.83
CA GLU A 131 -9.20 2.61 -11.47
C GLU A 131 -9.27 3.78 -10.47
N SER A 132 -9.79 3.53 -9.26
CA SER A 132 -9.90 4.55 -8.21
C SER A 132 -8.56 5.03 -7.63
N ALA A 133 -7.44 4.39 -7.96
CA ALA A 133 -6.10 4.72 -7.49
C ALA A 133 -5.15 5.13 -8.63
N GLU A 134 -5.61 5.12 -9.88
CA GLU A 134 -4.78 5.42 -11.06
C GLU A 134 -4.16 6.81 -10.99
N ASP A 135 -4.94 7.85 -10.71
CA ASP A 135 -4.45 9.23 -10.63
C ASP A 135 -3.29 9.38 -9.63
N GLY A 136 -3.41 8.76 -8.45
CA GLY A 136 -2.40 8.84 -7.40
C GLY A 136 -1.12 8.07 -7.75
N VAL A 137 -1.27 6.89 -8.36
CA VAL A 137 -0.13 6.09 -8.82
C VAL A 137 0.56 6.72 -10.02
N GLU A 138 -0.20 7.35 -10.93
CA GLU A 138 0.35 8.07 -12.08
C GLU A 138 1.14 9.32 -11.67
N ALA A 139 0.65 10.05 -10.66
CA ALA A 139 1.40 11.15 -10.06
C ALA A 139 2.74 10.68 -9.47
N LEU A 140 2.73 9.54 -8.75
CA LEU A 140 3.95 8.92 -8.22
C LEU A 140 4.88 8.44 -9.36
N ARG A 141 4.32 7.80 -10.40
CA ARG A 141 5.06 7.34 -11.57
C ARG A 141 5.77 8.51 -12.26
N SER A 142 5.04 9.58 -12.50
CA SER A 142 5.59 10.82 -13.06
C SER A 142 6.71 11.34 -12.16
N ALA A 143 6.51 11.39 -10.84
CA ALA A 143 7.58 11.78 -9.93
C ALA A 143 8.83 10.89 -10.04
N ILE A 144 8.70 9.56 -10.14
CA ILE A 144 9.85 8.64 -10.21
C ILE A 144 10.58 8.72 -11.56
N TRP A 145 9.84 8.71 -12.68
CA TRP A 145 10.41 8.52 -14.01
C TRP A 145 10.43 9.76 -14.89
N SER A 146 10.02 10.94 -14.40
CA SER A 146 10.27 12.20 -15.09
C SER A 146 11.78 12.34 -15.34
N SER A 147 12.16 12.09 -16.60
CA SER A 147 13.47 12.33 -17.20
C SER A 147 13.26 13.29 -18.37
#